data_AF-A0A2V8MI81-F1
#
_entry.id   AF-A0A2V8MI81-F1
#
_cell.length_a   1.000
_cell.length_b   1.000
_cell.length_c   1.000
_cell.angle_alpha   90.00
_cell.angle_beta   90.00
_cell.angle_gamma   90.00
#
_symmetry.space_group_name_H-M   'P 1'
#
loop_
_entity.id
_entity.type
_entity.pdbx_description
1 polymer ?
#
loop_
_entity_poly.entity_id
_entity_poly.type
_entity_poly.pdbx_seq_one_letter_code
_entity_poly.pdbx_strand_id
1 'polypeptide(L)'
;MQKWLGPSLFGALAVVAVVRRAAGLSATAGDILSLALILGGVGWALRSPQKLRSLSSLYLWLAFILLLDDPAHWLPAVAGWDRALLYEIASGAHLLLVLMAASALSAWRKENPARPAAGLFIAGAVIFWSGARIWPGMSLAVIAEHGREHLWTSSTFLLATVITLAGMALLRLALQDAGDRFWATLGLLGYLFGAVFFVMHLGFRLTVMPLAAEEFERLGATPNWYEPWRIWAGLGFGIYHVLAYLALMAYGIALLKTRILPRAAAWLCIGFAVLAVPWFGPPLLIHMVPWILGVLILTADPPSRLTASV
;
A
#
# COMPACT_ATOMS: atom_id res chain seq x y z
N MET A 1 10.72 -21.02 -19.76
CA MET A 1 10.08 -20.12 -20.75
C MET A 1 9.68 -18.83 -20.04
N GLN A 2 10.37 -17.71 -20.34
CA GLN A 2 10.29 -16.46 -19.57
C GLN A 2 10.36 -15.25 -20.51
N LYS A 3 9.42 -15.18 -21.45
CA LYS A 3 9.19 -14.01 -22.30
C LYS A 3 7.69 -13.69 -22.19
N TRP A 4 7.30 -12.42 -22.28
CA TRP A 4 5.91 -11.93 -22.36
C TRP A 4 5.20 -11.48 -21.06
N LEU A 5 5.85 -10.67 -20.21
CA LEU A 5 5.13 -9.83 -19.22
C LEU A 5 4.73 -8.45 -19.79
N GLY A 6 5.54 -7.88 -20.68
CA GLY A 6 5.30 -6.54 -21.25
C GLY A 6 3.98 -6.41 -22.06
N PRO A 7 3.66 -7.33 -22.97
CA PRO A 7 2.50 -7.15 -23.87
C PRO A 7 1.14 -7.37 -23.21
N SER A 8 1.07 -8.20 -22.16
CA SER A 8 -0.16 -8.39 -21.37
C SER A 8 -0.48 -7.19 -20.47
N LEU A 9 0.54 -6.51 -19.94
CA LEU A 9 0.36 -5.30 -19.13
C LEU A 9 -0.07 -4.11 -20.02
N PHE A 10 0.54 -4.00 -21.21
CA PHE A 10 0.11 -3.04 -22.24
C PHE A 10 -1.30 -3.33 -22.77
N GLY A 11 -1.66 -4.59 -22.97
CA GLY A 11 -3.00 -5.00 -23.38
C GLY A 11 -4.06 -4.68 -22.33
N ALA A 12 -3.76 -4.90 -21.04
CA ALA A 12 -4.65 -4.51 -19.95
C ALA A 12 -4.84 -2.98 -19.90
N LEU A 13 -3.77 -2.20 -20.01
CA LEU A 13 -3.84 -0.73 -20.08
C LEU A 13 -4.71 -0.24 -21.26
N ALA A 14 -4.56 -0.86 -22.43
CA ALA A 14 -5.32 -0.51 -23.64
C ALA A 14 -6.81 -0.87 -23.53
N VAL A 15 -7.14 -2.06 -23.02
CA VAL A 15 -8.54 -2.49 -22.83
C VAL A 15 -9.27 -1.59 -21.84
N VAL A 16 -8.60 -1.17 -20.77
CA VAL A 16 -9.17 -0.26 -19.77
C VAL A 16 -9.47 1.12 -20.35
N ALA A 17 -8.52 1.68 -21.11
CA ALA A 17 -8.69 2.96 -21.79
C ALA A 17 -9.87 2.91 -22.78
N VAL A 18 -10.05 1.78 -23.49
CA VAL A 18 -11.15 1.57 -24.45
C VAL A 18 -12.50 1.41 -23.76
N VAL A 19 -12.61 0.57 -22.73
CA VAL A 19 -13.88 0.30 -22.02
C VAL A 19 -14.39 1.57 -21.31
N ARG A 20 -13.51 2.35 -20.68
CA ARG A 20 -13.94 3.61 -20.02
C ARG A 20 -14.28 4.72 -21.01
N ARG A 21 -13.57 4.82 -22.14
CA ARG A 21 -13.92 5.76 -23.23
C ARG A 21 -15.28 5.40 -23.83
N ALA A 22 -15.59 4.12 -23.97
CA ALA A 22 -16.90 3.65 -24.39
C ALA A 22 -18.01 3.94 -23.35
N ALA A 23 -17.66 4.03 -22.06
CA ALA A 23 -18.57 4.35 -20.97
C ALA A 23 -18.69 5.86 -20.65
N GLY A 24 -17.98 6.74 -21.36
CA GLY A 24 -18.04 8.20 -21.15
C GLY A 24 -17.38 8.70 -19.86
N LEU A 25 -16.54 7.89 -19.20
CA LEU A 25 -15.90 8.24 -17.94
C LEU A 25 -14.52 8.87 -18.16
N SER A 26 -14.29 10.09 -17.66
CA SER A 26 -12.96 10.71 -17.63
C SER A 26 -12.08 10.01 -16.58
N ALA A 27 -11.12 9.20 -17.02
CA ALA A 27 -10.19 8.53 -16.12
C ALA A 27 -8.99 9.44 -15.81
N THR A 28 -8.66 9.61 -14.54
CA THR A 28 -7.36 10.18 -14.18
C THR A 28 -6.24 9.17 -14.52
N ALA A 29 -5.00 9.64 -14.71
CA ALA A 29 -3.87 8.74 -14.92
C ALA A 29 -3.68 7.73 -13.77
N GLY A 30 -4.10 8.11 -12.55
CA GLY A 30 -4.11 7.24 -11.38
C GLY A 30 -5.10 6.08 -11.51
N ASP A 31 -6.30 6.32 -12.03
CA ASP A 31 -7.33 5.28 -12.21
C ASP A 31 -6.87 4.22 -13.23
N ILE A 32 -6.24 4.66 -14.32
CA ILE A 32 -5.76 3.78 -15.40
C ILE A 32 -4.64 2.88 -14.88
N LEU A 33 -3.71 3.44 -14.08
CA LEU A 33 -2.62 2.69 -13.47
C LEU A 33 -3.13 1.66 -12.46
N SER A 34 -4.06 2.06 -11.59
CA SER A 34 -4.68 1.16 -10.60
C SER A 34 -5.41 0.00 -11.28
N LEU A 35 -6.23 0.27 -12.30
CA LEU A 35 -6.96 -0.79 -13.00
C LEU A 35 -6.03 -1.73 -13.78
N ALA A 36 -4.97 -1.21 -14.38
CA ALA A 36 -3.99 -2.03 -15.07
C ALA A 36 -3.20 -2.95 -14.13
N LEU A 37 -2.87 -2.46 -12.92
CA LEU A 37 -2.25 -3.29 -11.90
C LEU A 37 -3.20 -4.38 -11.39
N ILE A 38 -4.48 -4.05 -11.20
CA ILE A 38 -5.55 -5.00 -10.84
C ILE A 38 -5.67 -6.09 -11.92
N LEU A 39 -5.85 -5.72 -13.18
CA LEU A 39 -6.06 -6.68 -14.27
C LEU A 39 -4.79 -7.47 -14.58
N GLY A 40 -3.60 -6.87 -14.42
CA GLY A 40 -2.33 -7.56 -14.49
C GLY A 40 -2.17 -8.61 -13.39
N GLY A 41 -2.56 -8.29 -12.15
CA GLY A 41 -2.55 -9.19 -11.00
C GLY A 41 -3.54 -10.36 -11.16
N VAL A 42 -4.78 -10.07 -11.55
CA VAL A 42 -5.82 -11.07 -11.84
C VAL A 42 -5.42 -11.97 -13.00
N GLY A 43 -4.94 -11.39 -14.12
CA GLY A 43 -4.48 -12.14 -15.28
C GLY A 43 -3.28 -13.04 -14.99
N TRP A 44 -2.40 -12.64 -14.06
CA TRP A 44 -1.31 -13.47 -13.57
C TRP A 44 -1.83 -14.64 -12.70
N ALA A 45 -2.74 -14.36 -11.76
CA ALA A 45 -3.31 -15.37 -10.87
C ALA A 45 -4.10 -16.47 -11.63
N LEU A 46 -4.78 -16.10 -12.71
CA LEU A 46 -5.58 -17.03 -13.53
C LEU A 46 -4.74 -17.96 -14.42
N ARG A 47 -3.44 -17.71 -14.60
CA ARG A 47 -2.55 -18.52 -15.46
C ARG A 47 -1.82 -19.65 -14.73
N SER A 48 -1.97 -19.79 -13.41
CA SER A 48 -1.28 -20.83 -12.63
C SER A 48 -2.17 -22.07 -12.38
N PRO A 49 -1.80 -23.29 -12.80
CA PRO A 49 -2.66 -24.48 -12.71
C PRO A 49 -2.81 -25.09 -11.30
N GLN A 50 -2.17 -24.57 -10.26
CA GLN A 50 -2.33 -25.08 -8.88
C GLN A 50 -3.50 -24.36 -8.16
N LYS A 51 -4.69 -24.95 -8.31
CA LYS A 51 -6.02 -24.40 -7.96
C LYS A 51 -6.24 -23.84 -6.53
N LEU A 52 -5.39 -24.19 -5.55
CA LEU A 52 -5.48 -23.63 -4.19
C LEU A 52 -4.65 -22.36 -4.01
N ARG A 53 -3.52 -22.24 -4.71
CA ARG A 53 -2.70 -21.02 -4.73
C ARG A 53 -3.35 -19.90 -5.54
N SER A 54 -4.12 -20.27 -6.57
CA SER A 54 -4.88 -19.30 -7.36
C SER A 54 -6.05 -18.71 -6.57
N LEU A 55 -6.72 -19.48 -5.72
CA LEU A 55 -7.85 -18.98 -4.92
C LEU A 55 -7.38 -17.99 -3.85
N SER A 56 -6.39 -18.33 -3.03
CA SER A 56 -5.87 -17.39 -2.00
C SER A 56 -5.26 -16.13 -2.62
N SER A 57 -4.57 -16.23 -3.76
CA SER A 57 -4.11 -15.06 -4.51
C SER A 57 -5.27 -14.24 -5.06
N LEU A 58 -6.30 -14.88 -5.63
CA LEU A 58 -7.50 -14.20 -6.13
C LEU A 58 -8.23 -13.50 -4.98
N TYR A 59 -8.33 -14.11 -3.81
CA TYR A 59 -8.91 -13.50 -2.61
C TYR A 59 -8.12 -12.26 -2.17
N LEU A 60 -6.78 -12.30 -2.17
CA LEU A 60 -5.98 -11.12 -1.82
C LEU A 60 -6.15 -9.98 -2.83
N TRP A 61 -6.27 -10.30 -4.13
CA TRP A 61 -6.57 -9.30 -5.15
C TRP A 61 -8.00 -8.77 -5.07
N LEU A 62 -8.99 -9.63 -4.87
CA LEU A 62 -10.39 -9.24 -4.70
C LEU A 62 -10.58 -8.39 -3.45
N ALA A 63 -9.98 -8.77 -2.33
CA ALA A 63 -10.01 -7.98 -1.10
C ALA A 63 -9.48 -6.57 -1.32
N PHE A 64 -8.47 -6.40 -2.18
CA PHE A 64 -7.98 -5.07 -2.52
C PHE A 64 -8.83 -4.30 -3.49
N ILE A 65 -9.37 -4.96 -4.51
CA ILE A 65 -10.29 -4.32 -5.46
C ILE A 65 -11.49 -3.78 -4.68
N LEU A 66 -12.04 -4.57 -3.75
CA LEU A 66 -13.09 -4.16 -2.83
C LEU A 66 -12.68 -3.02 -1.90
N LEU A 67 -11.38 -2.87 -1.65
CA LEU A 67 -10.77 -1.82 -0.84
C LEU A 67 -10.58 -0.51 -1.61
N LEU A 68 -10.38 -0.60 -2.94
CA LEU A 68 -10.28 0.54 -3.85
C LEU A 68 -11.63 1.04 -4.35
N ASP A 69 -12.69 0.24 -4.24
CA ASP A 69 -14.03 0.65 -4.66
C ASP A 69 -14.62 1.70 -3.71
N ASP A 70 -15.31 2.70 -4.24
CA ASP A 70 -15.80 3.82 -3.42
C ASP A 70 -17.07 3.39 -2.64
N PRO A 71 -17.10 3.53 -1.30
CA PRO A 71 -18.28 3.27 -0.46
C PRO A 71 -19.57 3.94 -0.94
N ALA A 72 -19.45 5.10 -1.59
CA ALA A 72 -20.60 5.84 -2.13
C ALA A 72 -21.43 5.02 -3.13
N HIS A 73 -20.85 4.02 -3.80
CA HIS A 73 -21.56 3.19 -4.77
C HIS A 73 -22.50 2.15 -4.13
N TRP A 74 -22.28 1.77 -2.87
CA TRP A 74 -23.07 0.74 -2.15
C TRP A 74 -23.83 1.32 -0.94
N LEU A 75 -23.48 2.53 -0.50
CA LEU A 75 -24.17 3.31 0.54
C LEU A 75 -25.70 3.49 0.33
N PRO A 76 -26.26 3.61 -0.90
CA PRO A 76 -27.71 3.70 -1.07
C PRO A 76 -28.46 2.46 -0.54
N ALA A 77 -27.81 1.29 -0.52
CA ALA A 77 -28.42 0.04 -0.07
C ALA A 77 -28.44 -0.12 1.47
N VAL A 78 -27.77 0.77 2.21
CA VAL A 78 -27.57 0.65 3.68
C VAL A 78 -28.02 1.91 4.44
N ALA A 79 -28.90 2.70 3.81
CA ALA A 79 -29.44 3.93 4.38
C ALA A 79 -30.00 3.70 5.80
N GLY A 80 -29.42 4.37 6.80
CA GLY A 80 -29.83 4.31 8.21
C GLY A 80 -28.79 3.69 9.16
N TRP A 81 -27.75 3.06 8.64
CA TRP A 81 -26.64 2.57 9.47
C TRP A 81 -25.63 3.70 9.72
N ASP A 82 -25.05 3.73 10.92
CA ASP A 82 -23.94 4.61 11.23
C ASP A 82 -22.76 4.29 10.29
N ARG A 83 -22.26 5.30 9.56
CA ARG A 83 -21.13 5.15 8.64
C ARG A 83 -19.92 4.58 9.39
N ALA A 84 -19.69 5.04 10.62
CA ALA A 84 -18.58 4.55 11.45
C ALA A 84 -18.69 3.04 11.70
N LEU A 85 -19.88 2.54 12.04
CA LEU A 85 -20.13 1.11 12.26
C LEU A 85 -19.92 0.28 10.99
N LEU A 86 -20.40 0.75 9.83
CA LEU A 86 -20.17 0.06 8.56
C LEU A 86 -18.69 -0.04 8.21
N TYR A 87 -17.91 1.00 8.53
CA TYR A 87 -16.47 0.99 8.33
C TYR A 87 -15.73 0.08 9.30
N GLU A 88 -16.16 0.02 10.56
CA GLU A 88 -15.63 -0.94 11.53
C GLU A 88 -15.89 -2.38 11.10
N ILE A 89 -17.10 -2.69 10.64
CA ILE A 89 -17.46 -4.03 10.13
C ILE A 89 -16.65 -4.37 8.89
N ALA A 90 -16.55 -3.45 7.92
CA ALA A 90 -15.78 -3.67 6.69
C ALA A 90 -14.29 -3.87 7.00
N SER A 91 -13.71 -3.03 7.89
CA SER A 91 -12.31 -3.12 8.29
C SER A 91 -12.03 -4.40 9.09
N GLY A 92 -12.94 -4.77 10.01
CA GLY A 92 -12.87 -5.99 10.79
C GLY A 92 -12.96 -7.24 9.92
N ALA A 93 -13.88 -7.27 8.95
CA ALA A 93 -14.01 -8.36 7.98
C ALA A 93 -12.76 -8.49 7.09
N HIS A 94 -12.18 -7.37 6.64
CA HIS A 94 -10.93 -7.36 5.88
C HIS A 94 -9.74 -7.85 6.71
N LEU A 95 -9.62 -7.39 7.95
CA LEU A 95 -8.58 -7.84 8.88
C LEU A 95 -8.71 -9.35 9.13
N LEU A 96 -9.93 -9.85 9.37
CA LEU A 96 -10.21 -11.28 9.50
C LEU A 96 -9.81 -12.06 8.24
N LEU A 97 -10.19 -11.59 7.05
CA LEU A 97 -9.80 -12.21 5.77
C LEU A 97 -8.28 -12.26 5.59
N VAL A 98 -7.58 -11.20 5.96
CA VAL A 98 -6.12 -11.11 5.89
C VAL A 98 -5.47 -12.03 6.91
N LEU A 99 -5.97 -12.07 8.14
CA LEU A 99 -5.49 -12.97 9.19
C LEU A 99 -5.76 -14.43 8.84
N MET A 100 -6.90 -14.75 8.22
CA MET A 100 -7.20 -16.08 7.70
C MET A 100 -6.30 -16.47 6.54
N ALA A 101 -6.01 -15.55 5.62
CA ALA A 101 -5.05 -15.78 4.55
C ALA A 101 -3.63 -15.98 5.12
N ALA A 102 -3.22 -15.14 6.06
CA ALA A 102 -1.91 -15.22 6.72
C ALA A 102 -1.75 -16.49 7.56
N SER A 103 -2.79 -16.94 8.27
CA SER A 103 -2.78 -18.17 9.06
C SER A 103 -2.79 -19.42 8.19
N ALA A 104 -3.55 -19.43 7.09
CA ALA A 104 -3.51 -20.48 6.09
C ALA A 104 -2.13 -20.58 5.42
N LEU A 105 -1.43 -19.46 5.28
CA LEU A 105 -0.08 -19.39 4.71
C LEU A 105 1.02 -19.70 5.74
N SER A 106 0.83 -19.37 7.03
CA SER A 106 1.78 -19.69 8.12
C SER A 106 1.77 -21.17 8.49
N ALA A 107 0.63 -21.84 8.34
CA ALA A 107 0.52 -23.30 8.46
C ALA A 107 1.31 -24.06 7.37
N TRP A 108 1.77 -23.37 6.32
CA TRP A 108 2.34 -23.99 5.12
C TRP A 108 3.84 -23.71 4.95
N ARG A 109 4.70 -24.43 5.72
CA ARG A 109 6.17 -24.62 5.57
C ARG A 109 7.17 -23.48 5.92
N LYS A 110 8.28 -23.95 6.52
CA LYS A 110 9.47 -23.24 7.05
C LYS A 110 10.46 -22.69 5.99
N GLU A 111 10.15 -22.71 4.70
CA GLU A 111 11.17 -22.68 3.65
C GLU A 111 11.51 -21.29 3.06
N ASN A 112 10.72 -20.24 3.31
CA ASN A 112 11.03 -18.89 2.82
C ASN A 112 11.18 -17.89 3.98
N PRO A 113 12.41 -17.40 4.26
CA PRO A 113 12.69 -16.51 5.38
C PRO A 113 12.00 -15.14 5.25
N ALA A 114 11.54 -14.75 4.05
CA ALA A 114 10.85 -13.47 3.83
C ALA A 114 9.35 -13.50 4.18
N ARG A 115 8.74 -14.66 4.45
CA ARG A 115 7.29 -14.77 4.69
C ARG A 115 6.75 -13.97 5.88
N PRO A 116 7.45 -13.87 7.03
CA PRO A 116 7.02 -12.98 8.11
C PRO A 116 6.86 -11.52 7.65
N ALA A 117 7.76 -11.05 6.77
CA ALA A 117 7.65 -9.71 6.19
C ALA A 117 6.38 -9.56 5.35
N ALA A 118 6.00 -10.60 4.60
CA ALA A 118 4.80 -10.58 3.77
C ALA A 118 3.50 -10.39 4.57
N GLY A 119 3.38 -11.08 5.71
CA GLY A 119 2.23 -10.92 6.60
C GLY A 119 2.12 -9.47 7.10
N LEU A 120 3.24 -8.89 7.52
CA LEU A 120 3.28 -7.49 7.95
C LEU A 120 2.99 -6.52 6.81
N PHE A 121 3.48 -6.76 5.60
CA PHE A 121 3.16 -5.88 4.47
C PHE A 121 1.68 -5.90 4.10
N ILE A 122 1.04 -7.08 4.09
CA ILE A 122 -0.39 -7.18 3.81
C ILE A 122 -1.20 -6.52 4.93
N ALA A 123 -0.88 -6.82 6.19
CA ALA A 123 -1.56 -6.20 7.34
C ALA A 123 -1.41 -4.67 7.32
N GLY A 124 -0.21 -4.16 7.11
CA GLY A 124 0.08 -2.73 7.04
C GLY A 124 -0.71 -2.05 5.93
N ALA A 125 -0.76 -2.64 4.74
CA ALA A 125 -1.53 -2.07 3.64
C ALA A 125 -3.04 -2.11 3.88
N VAL A 126 -3.58 -3.20 4.43
CA VAL A 126 -5.02 -3.30 4.74
C VAL A 126 -5.42 -2.23 5.75
N ILE A 127 -4.63 -2.04 6.80
CA ILE A 127 -4.83 -0.98 7.79
C ILE A 127 -4.69 0.40 7.15
N PHE A 128 -3.70 0.59 6.28
CA PHE A 128 -3.50 1.87 5.61
C PHE A 128 -4.71 2.24 4.77
N TRP A 129 -5.13 1.32 3.91
CA TRP A 129 -6.17 1.60 2.94
C TRP A 129 -7.58 1.62 3.55
N SER A 130 -7.81 0.95 4.69
CA SER A 130 -9.07 1.13 5.44
C SER A 130 -9.22 2.56 5.94
N GLY A 131 -8.13 3.19 6.39
CA GLY A 131 -8.09 4.62 6.68
C GLY A 131 -8.30 5.48 5.44
N ALA A 132 -7.56 5.19 4.37
CA ALA A 132 -7.61 6.00 3.14
C ALA A 132 -9.03 6.09 2.54
N ARG A 133 -9.80 5.00 2.66
CA ARG A 133 -11.17 4.91 2.15
C ARG A 133 -12.12 5.91 2.79
N ILE A 134 -11.91 6.23 4.06
CA ILE A 134 -12.80 7.11 4.83
C ILE A 134 -12.23 8.50 5.01
N TRP A 135 -11.15 8.83 4.30
CA TRP A 135 -10.46 10.08 4.45
C TRP A 135 -11.38 11.24 4.07
N PRO A 136 -11.78 12.11 5.02
CA PRO A 136 -12.76 13.15 4.72
C PRO A 136 -12.19 14.26 3.82
N GLY A 137 -10.88 14.49 3.85
CA GLY A 137 -10.19 15.54 3.09
C GLY A 137 -9.15 16.27 3.92
N MET A 138 -8.71 17.44 3.45
CA MET A 138 -7.67 18.25 4.11
C MET A 138 -8.13 19.67 4.48
N SER A 139 -9.36 20.08 4.11
CA SER A 139 -9.84 21.41 4.42
C SER A 139 -10.30 21.48 5.88
N LEU A 140 -10.07 22.63 6.52
CA LEU A 140 -10.46 22.82 7.93
C LEU A 140 -11.97 22.70 8.13
N ALA A 141 -12.78 23.22 7.19
CA ALA A 141 -14.23 23.10 7.22
C ALA A 141 -14.70 21.63 7.22
N VAL A 142 -14.12 20.79 6.35
CA VAL A 142 -14.48 19.38 6.25
C VAL A 142 -13.99 18.60 7.48
N ILE A 143 -12.84 18.97 8.05
CA ILE A 143 -12.33 18.34 9.28
C ILE A 143 -13.17 18.73 10.50
N ALA A 144 -13.70 19.95 10.58
CA ALA A 144 -14.62 20.35 11.64
C ALA A 144 -15.90 19.48 11.61
N GLU A 145 -16.44 19.22 10.41
CA GLU A 145 -17.62 18.37 10.22
C GLU A 145 -17.32 16.88 10.44
N HIS A 146 -16.13 16.40 10.06
CA HIS A 146 -15.75 14.97 10.03
C HIS A 146 -14.52 14.65 10.89
N GLY A 147 -14.43 15.25 12.08
CA GLY A 147 -13.25 15.16 12.94
C GLY A 147 -12.89 13.73 13.33
N ARG A 148 -13.88 12.87 13.57
CA ARG A 148 -13.69 11.45 13.95
C ARG A 148 -13.04 10.65 12.82
N GLU A 149 -13.55 10.79 11.61
CA GLU A 149 -13.03 10.13 10.41
C GLU A 149 -11.60 10.57 10.11
N HIS A 150 -11.30 11.85 10.31
CA HIS A 150 -9.94 12.39 10.16
C HIS A 150 -8.95 11.80 11.19
N LEU A 151 -9.36 11.71 12.46
CA LEU A 151 -8.55 11.09 13.52
C LEU A 151 -8.32 9.60 13.25
N TRP A 152 -9.36 8.88 12.85
CA TRP A 152 -9.26 7.46 12.51
C TRP A 152 -8.32 7.22 11.32
N THR A 153 -8.50 7.97 10.23
CA THR A 153 -7.65 7.92 9.04
C THR A 153 -6.18 8.16 9.39
N SER A 154 -5.92 9.18 10.20
CA SER A 154 -4.55 9.54 10.57
C SER A 154 -3.91 8.48 11.50
N SER A 155 -4.70 7.88 12.40
CA SER A 155 -4.25 6.82 13.30
C SER A 155 -3.96 5.51 12.57
N THR A 156 -4.79 5.16 11.59
CA THR A 156 -4.57 3.97 10.75
C THR A 156 -3.35 4.14 9.84
N PHE A 157 -3.12 5.32 9.26
CA PHE A 157 -1.88 5.62 8.53
C PHE A 157 -0.64 5.47 9.41
N LEU A 158 -0.72 5.94 10.66
CA LEU A 158 0.37 5.81 11.63
C LEU A 158 0.67 4.34 11.93
N LEU A 159 -0.36 3.57 12.30
CA LEU A 159 -0.23 2.16 12.62
C LEU A 159 0.30 1.35 11.42
N ALA A 160 -0.24 1.60 10.23
CA ALA A 160 0.20 0.96 9.00
C ALA A 160 1.68 1.24 8.69
N THR A 161 2.15 2.46 8.94
CA THR A 161 3.55 2.85 8.74
C THR A 161 4.48 2.05 9.65
N VAL A 162 4.12 1.91 10.93
CA VAL A 162 4.88 1.11 11.91
C VAL A 162 4.92 -0.36 11.51
N ILE A 163 3.77 -0.92 11.11
CA ILE A 163 3.67 -2.32 10.67
C ILE A 163 4.50 -2.56 9.39
N THR A 164 4.43 -1.63 8.43
CA THR A 164 5.21 -1.71 7.19
C THR A 164 6.71 -1.64 7.48
N LEU A 165 7.14 -0.75 8.37
CA LEU A 165 8.54 -0.64 8.80
C LEU A 165 9.03 -1.96 9.43
N ALA A 166 8.23 -2.61 10.28
CA ALA A 166 8.56 -3.92 10.82
C ALA A 166 8.66 -4.99 9.72
N GLY A 167 7.76 -4.97 8.72
CA GLY A 167 7.86 -5.80 7.53
C GLY A 167 9.16 -5.58 6.75
N MET A 168 9.55 -4.32 6.54
CA MET A 168 10.81 -3.96 5.88
C MET A 168 12.02 -4.49 6.66
N ALA A 169 12.00 -4.39 8.00
CA ALA A 169 13.06 -4.92 8.85
C ALA A 169 13.20 -6.45 8.72
N LEU A 170 12.09 -7.19 8.70
CA LEU A 170 12.12 -8.65 8.48
C LEU A 170 12.57 -9.01 7.05
N LEU A 171 12.14 -8.26 6.05
CA LEU A 171 12.59 -8.46 4.67
C LEU A 171 14.10 -8.24 4.54
N ARG A 172 14.65 -7.24 5.26
CA ARG A 172 16.10 -6.99 5.31
C ARG A 172 16.85 -8.21 5.85
N LEU A 173 16.38 -8.83 6.93
CA LEU A 173 17.04 -10.02 7.48
C LEU A 173 17.08 -11.15 6.45
N ALA A 174 15.95 -11.42 5.79
CA ALA A 174 15.90 -12.44 4.73
C ALA A 174 16.85 -12.13 3.55
N LEU A 175 16.99 -10.86 3.18
CA LEU A 175 17.93 -10.42 2.13
C LEU A 175 19.40 -10.52 2.55
N GLN A 176 19.68 -10.26 3.83
CA GLN A 176 21.01 -10.40 4.41
C GLN A 176 21.46 -11.86 4.43
N ASP A 177 20.57 -12.76 4.85
CA ASP A 177 20.83 -14.20 4.84
C ASP A 177 21.06 -14.71 3.41
N ALA A 178 20.41 -14.08 2.43
CA ALA A 178 20.62 -14.34 1.01
C ALA A 178 21.84 -13.60 0.39
N GLY A 179 22.66 -12.93 1.20
CA GLY A 179 23.94 -12.36 0.81
C GLY A 179 23.94 -10.86 0.42
N ASP A 180 22.82 -10.14 0.53
CA ASP A 180 22.81 -8.68 0.34
C ASP A 180 22.66 -7.92 1.65
N ARG A 181 23.79 -7.37 2.13
CA ARG A 181 23.80 -6.55 3.36
C ARG A 181 23.63 -5.07 3.10
N PHE A 182 24.26 -4.56 2.05
CA PHE A 182 24.37 -3.13 1.80
C PHE A 182 23.03 -2.51 1.37
N TRP A 183 22.43 -3.01 0.27
CA TRP A 183 21.20 -2.43 -0.26
C TRP A 183 20.00 -2.67 0.66
N ALA A 184 19.93 -3.87 1.26
CA ALA A 184 18.91 -4.17 2.27
C ALA A 184 18.99 -3.24 3.50
N THR A 185 20.19 -2.89 3.97
CA THR A 185 20.37 -1.95 5.09
C THR A 185 20.07 -0.52 4.68
N LEU A 186 20.52 -0.09 3.50
CA LEU A 186 20.23 1.23 2.97
C LEU A 186 18.72 1.44 2.77
N GLY A 187 18.03 0.41 2.28
CA GLY A 187 16.57 0.41 2.14
C GLY A 187 15.86 0.59 3.49
N LEU A 188 16.26 -0.18 4.51
CA LEU A 188 15.66 -0.05 5.84
C LEU A 188 15.91 1.33 6.45
N LEU A 189 17.14 1.84 6.37
CA LEU A 189 17.48 3.16 6.92
C LEU A 189 16.71 4.26 6.21
N GLY A 190 16.64 4.23 4.87
CA GLY A 190 15.86 5.18 4.09
C GLY A 190 14.39 5.18 4.50
N TYR A 191 13.77 4.00 4.62
CA TYR A 191 12.37 3.91 5.03
C TYR A 191 12.17 4.32 6.50
N LEU A 192 13.11 3.99 7.40
CA LEU A 192 13.05 4.39 8.81
C LEU A 192 13.08 5.91 8.96
N PHE A 193 14.05 6.59 8.32
CA PHE A 193 14.12 8.05 8.36
C PHE A 193 12.90 8.69 7.71
N GLY A 194 12.45 8.15 6.57
CA GLY A 194 11.19 8.59 5.95
C GLY A 194 10.00 8.44 6.90
N ALA A 195 9.87 7.29 7.56
CA ALA A 195 8.78 7.01 8.48
C ALA A 195 8.75 8.02 9.64
N VAL A 196 9.89 8.45 10.17
CA VAL A 196 9.94 9.52 11.18
C VAL A 196 9.30 10.81 10.67
N PHE A 197 9.64 11.27 9.45
CA PHE A 197 9.02 12.45 8.86
C PHE A 197 7.52 12.27 8.60
N PHE A 198 7.09 11.07 8.20
CA PHE A 198 5.68 10.79 8.03
C PHE A 198 4.94 10.79 9.37
N VAL A 199 5.51 10.23 10.43
CA VAL A 199 4.96 10.27 11.79
C VAL A 199 4.83 11.71 12.27
N MET A 200 5.81 12.58 12.02
CA MET A 200 5.73 14.01 12.33
C MET A 200 4.58 14.70 11.57
N HIS A 201 4.43 14.40 10.28
CA HIS A 201 3.29 14.87 9.48
C HIS A 201 1.95 14.38 10.02
N LEU A 202 1.85 13.11 10.41
CA LEU A 202 0.65 12.54 11.03
C LEU A 202 0.39 13.14 12.42
N GLY A 203 1.44 13.49 13.17
CA GLY A 203 1.33 14.23 14.43
C GLY A 203 0.65 15.59 14.24
N PHE A 204 1.03 16.32 13.20
CA PHE A 204 0.33 17.55 12.79
C PHE A 204 -1.14 17.27 12.44
N ARG A 205 -1.42 16.20 11.68
CA ARG A 205 -2.80 15.81 11.33
C ARG A 205 -3.63 15.41 12.55
N LEU A 206 -3.03 14.79 13.56
CA LEU A 206 -3.72 14.32 14.77
C LEU A 206 -3.92 15.39 15.84
N THR A 207 -3.15 16.48 15.79
CA THR A 207 -3.17 17.51 16.84
C THR A 207 -3.50 18.90 16.29
N VAL A 208 -2.64 19.44 15.42
CA VAL A 208 -2.73 20.82 14.94
C VAL A 208 -3.93 21.02 13.99
N MET A 209 -4.21 20.07 13.08
CA MET A 209 -5.35 20.21 12.17
C MET A 209 -6.72 20.22 12.87
N PRO A 210 -7.02 19.30 13.81
CA PRO A 210 -8.26 19.36 14.58
C PRO A 210 -8.42 20.67 15.36
N LEU A 211 -7.36 21.11 16.04
CA LEU A 211 -7.38 22.38 16.79
C LEU A 211 -7.68 23.58 15.86
N ALA A 212 -7.04 23.62 14.70
CA ALA A 212 -7.27 24.68 13.72
C ALA A 212 -8.68 24.61 13.10
N ALA A 213 -9.25 23.41 12.96
CA ALA A 213 -10.60 23.21 12.46
C ALA A 213 -11.66 23.70 13.46
N GLU A 214 -11.48 23.41 14.74
CA GLU A 214 -12.33 23.93 15.82
C GLU A 214 -12.27 25.47 15.90
N GLU A 215 -11.08 26.06 15.81
CA GLU A 215 -10.94 27.52 15.77
C GLU A 215 -11.57 28.13 14.51
N PHE A 216 -11.41 27.47 13.36
CA PHE A 216 -12.01 27.88 12.11
C PHE A 216 -13.54 27.89 12.19
N GLU A 217 -14.15 26.86 12.77
CA GLU A 217 -15.59 26.79 12.99
C GLU A 217 -16.08 27.92 13.92
N ARG A 218 -15.34 28.18 15.00
CA ARG A 218 -15.69 29.22 15.97
C ARG A 218 -15.56 30.64 15.42
N LEU A 219 -14.49 30.92 14.66
CA LEU A 219 -14.12 32.27 14.24
C LEU A 219 -14.49 32.58 12.78
N GLY A 220 -14.86 31.57 12.00
CA GLY A 220 -15.10 31.70 10.56
C GLY A 220 -13.85 32.03 9.73
N ALA A 221 -12.65 31.92 10.33
CA ALA A 221 -11.39 32.29 9.70
C ALA A 221 -10.27 31.31 10.10
N THR A 222 -9.34 31.05 9.17
CA THR A 222 -8.18 30.18 9.43
C THR A 222 -7.22 30.86 10.40
N PRO A 223 -6.80 30.20 11.49
CA PRO A 223 -5.85 30.78 12.43
C PRO A 223 -4.52 31.15 11.75
N ASN A 224 -3.96 32.31 12.07
CA ASN A 224 -2.72 32.81 11.43
C ASN A 224 -1.49 31.91 11.70
N TRP A 225 -1.50 31.15 12.79
CA TRP A 225 -0.45 30.20 13.15
C TRP A 225 -0.54 28.87 12.38
N TYR A 226 -1.70 28.54 11.78
CA TYR A 226 -1.92 27.25 11.12
C TYR A 226 -1.05 27.06 9.89
N GLU A 227 -0.94 28.10 9.05
CA GLU A 227 -0.28 28.01 7.75
C GLU A 227 1.22 27.67 7.84
N PRO A 228 2.03 28.30 8.73
CA PRO A 228 3.40 27.89 8.97
C PRO A 228 3.55 26.41 9.34
N TRP A 229 2.69 25.90 10.24
CA TRP A 229 2.69 24.49 10.64
C TRP A 229 2.31 23.56 9.49
N ARG A 230 1.32 23.96 8.66
CA ARG A 230 0.91 23.22 7.47
C ARG A 230 2.05 23.09 6.46
N ILE A 231 2.78 24.17 6.20
CA ILE A 231 3.94 24.17 5.30
C ILE A 231 5.03 23.25 5.84
N TRP A 232 5.36 23.38 7.13
CA TRP A 232 6.39 22.54 7.76
C TRP A 232 6.02 21.04 7.71
N ALA A 233 4.77 20.69 8.03
CA ALA A 233 4.29 19.32 7.94
C ALA A 233 4.26 18.81 6.49
N GLY A 234 3.95 19.68 5.52
CA GLY A 234 4.02 19.38 4.09
C GLY A 234 5.44 19.08 3.60
N LEU A 235 6.44 19.84 4.06
CA LEU A 235 7.85 19.58 3.77
C LEU A 235 8.31 18.24 4.33
N GLY A 236 7.97 17.93 5.59
CA GLY A 236 8.25 16.62 6.18
C GLY A 236 7.64 15.49 5.37
N PHE A 237 6.39 15.66 4.92
CA PHE A 237 5.73 14.69 4.06
C PHE A 237 6.43 14.51 2.71
N GLY A 238 6.89 15.60 2.08
CA GLY A 238 7.67 15.54 0.85
C GLY A 238 8.99 14.75 1.02
N ILE A 239 9.71 14.99 2.12
CA ILE A 239 10.95 14.26 2.46
C ILE A 239 10.66 12.77 2.65
N TYR A 240 9.59 12.42 3.36
CA TYR A 240 9.15 11.04 3.52
C TYR A 240 9.01 10.33 2.17
N HIS A 241 8.33 10.93 1.18
CA HIS A 241 8.12 10.32 -0.13
C HIS A 241 9.45 9.98 -0.81
N VAL A 242 10.35 10.96 -0.87
CA VAL A 242 11.66 10.78 -1.51
C VAL A 242 12.41 9.61 -0.85
N LEU A 243 12.48 9.61 0.49
CA LEU A 243 13.17 8.57 1.23
C LEU A 243 12.51 7.19 1.09
N ALA A 244 11.18 7.13 1.09
CA ALA A 244 10.44 5.89 0.91
C ALA A 244 10.60 5.32 -0.51
N TYR A 245 10.61 6.14 -1.55
CA TYR A 245 10.88 5.68 -2.91
C TYR A 245 12.31 5.20 -3.08
N LEU A 246 13.29 5.94 -2.55
CA LEU A 246 14.69 5.49 -2.54
C LEU A 246 14.86 4.17 -1.76
N ALA A 247 14.11 4.00 -0.66
CA ALA A 247 14.10 2.75 0.07
C ALA A 247 13.53 1.60 -0.77
N LEU A 248 12.39 1.79 -1.43
CA LEU A 248 11.82 0.79 -2.34
C LEU A 248 12.80 0.44 -3.47
N MET A 249 13.48 1.42 -4.05
CA MET A 249 14.52 1.20 -5.06
C MET A 249 15.67 0.34 -4.51
N ALA A 250 16.17 0.65 -3.31
CA ALA A 250 17.23 -0.12 -2.66
C ALA A 250 16.81 -1.57 -2.38
N TYR A 251 15.60 -1.79 -1.86
CA TYR A 251 15.05 -3.15 -1.71
C TYR A 251 14.88 -3.86 -3.06
N GLY A 252 14.46 -3.16 -4.11
CA GLY A 252 14.40 -3.69 -5.47
C GLY A 252 15.77 -4.15 -5.98
N ILE A 253 16.83 -3.35 -5.77
CA ILE A 253 18.20 -3.74 -6.14
C ILE A 253 18.65 -4.97 -5.34
N ALA A 254 18.38 -5.00 -4.03
CA ALA A 254 18.68 -6.16 -3.18
C ALA A 254 17.98 -7.43 -3.69
N LEU A 255 16.70 -7.34 -4.06
CA LEU A 255 15.92 -8.43 -4.63
C LEU A 255 16.47 -8.93 -5.97
N LEU A 256 16.97 -8.04 -6.84
CA LEU A 256 17.64 -8.44 -8.09
C LEU A 256 18.91 -9.26 -7.84
N LYS A 257 19.69 -8.87 -6.82
CA LYS A 257 20.97 -9.50 -6.47
C LYS A 257 20.76 -10.87 -5.82
N THR A 258 19.89 -10.96 -4.83
CA THR A 258 19.66 -12.18 -4.05
C THR A 258 18.76 -13.19 -4.75
N ARG A 259 17.87 -12.73 -5.64
CA ARG A 259 16.90 -13.56 -6.36
C ARG A 259 15.98 -14.37 -5.45
N ILE A 260 15.74 -13.90 -4.21
CA ILE A 260 14.77 -14.53 -3.29
C ILE A 260 13.33 -14.44 -3.82
N LEU A 261 13.07 -13.49 -4.71
CA LEU A 261 11.80 -13.31 -5.42
C LEU A 261 12.02 -13.24 -6.94
N PRO A 262 10.96 -13.43 -7.74
CA PRO A 262 11.01 -13.22 -9.18
C PRO A 262 11.52 -11.82 -9.53
N ARG A 263 12.33 -11.70 -10.59
CA ARG A 263 12.87 -10.40 -11.06
C ARG A 263 11.80 -9.34 -11.30
N ALA A 264 10.58 -9.75 -11.65
CA ALA A 264 9.45 -8.84 -11.83
C ALA A 264 9.13 -8.06 -10.54
N ALA A 265 9.22 -8.69 -9.36
CA ALA A 265 8.99 -8.02 -8.06
C ALA A 265 10.04 -6.92 -7.81
N ALA A 266 11.28 -7.22 -8.17
CA ALA A 266 12.40 -6.30 -8.01
C ALA A 266 12.28 -5.09 -8.95
N TRP A 267 11.93 -5.32 -10.22
CA TRP A 267 11.67 -4.27 -11.19
C TRP A 267 10.42 -3.45 -10.88
N LEU A 268 9.39 -4.04 -10.26
CA LEU A 268 8.25 -3.29 -9.74
C LEU A 268 8.71 -2.23 -8.74
N CYS A 269 9.56 -2.60 -7.77
CA CYS A 269 10.05 -1.66 -6.77
C CYS A 269 10.89 -0.52 -7.39
N ILE A 270 11.82 -0.88 -8.29
CA ILE A 270 12.70 0.09 -8.96
C ILE A 270 11.89 0.99 -9.89
N GLY A 271 11.08 0.40 -10.78
CA GLY A 271 10.29 1.13 -11.75
C GLY A 271 9.30 2.06 -11.08
N PHE A 272 8.65 1.61 -10.00
CA PHE A 272 7.75 2.45 -9.23
C PHE A 272 8.47 3.61 -8.56
N ALA A 273 9.62 3.37 -7.92
CA ALA A 273 10.41 4.43 -7.31
C ALA A 273 10.81 5.50 -8.34
N VAL A 274 11.30 5.09 -9.51
CA VAL A 274 11.70 6.01 -10.59
C VAL A 274 10.51 6.78 -11.17
N LEU A 275 9.40 6.09 -11.45
CA LEU A 275 8.21 6.71 -12.04
C LEU A 275 7.48 7.63 -11.07
N ALA A 276 7.61 7.42 -9.75
CA ALA A 276 6.92 8.23 -8.76
C ALA A 276 7.64 9.53 -8.40
N VAL A 277 8.95 9.65 -8.68
CA VAL A 277 9.74 10.88 -8.40
C VAL A 277 9.12 12.15 -9.00
N PRO A 278 8.69 12.19 -10.27
CA PRO A 278 8.18 13.42 -10.88
C PRO A 278 6.80 13.82 -10.37
N TRP A 279 6.02 12.86 -9.87
CA TRP A 279 4.59 13.05 -9.68
C TRP A 279 4.21 13.43 -8.26
N PHE A 280 5.11 13.26 -7.28
CA PHE A 280 4.76 13.25 -5.86
C PHE A 280 3.37 12.60 -5.70
N GLY A 281 3.24 11.41 -6.30
CA GLY A 281 1.95 10.78 -6.55
C GLY A 281 1.19 10.57 -5.23
N PRO A 282 -0.11 10.21 -5.30
CA PRO A 282 -0.90 10.01 -4.10
C PRO A 282 -0.11 9.13 -3.11
N PRO A 283 0.11 9.58 -1.86
CA PRO A 283 0.96 8.91 -0.87
C PRO A 283 0.65 7.43 -0.69
N LEU A 284 -0.60 7.08 -1.00
CA LEU A 284 -1.17 5.75 -1.02
C LEU A 284 -0.34 4.74 -1.84
N LEU A 285 0.31 5.22 -2.88
CA LEU A 285 1.12 4.42 -3.81
C LEU A 285 2.33 3.77 -3.12
N ILE A 286 2.96 4.43 -2.15
CA ILE A 286 4.12 3.89 -1.43
C ILE A 286 3.74 2.62 -0.66
N HIS A 287 2.52 2.53 -0.14
CA HIS A 287 2.03 1.37 0.61
C HIS A 287 1.52 0.24 -0.28
N MET A 288 1.24 0.52 -1.56
CA MET A 288 0.82 -0.50 -2.52
C MET A 288 1.97 -1.45 -2.90
N VAL A 289 3.20 -0.94 -3.02
CA VAL A 289 4.36 -1.78 -3.40
C VAL A 289 4.69 -2.83 -2.33
N PRO A 290 4.82 -2.50 -1.03
CA PRO A 290 4.98 -3.49 0.03
C PRO A 290 3.90 -4.55 0.00
N TRP A 291 2.65 -4.16 -0.24
CA TRP A 291 1.56 -5.12 -0.32
C TRP A 291 1.69 -6.10 -1.48
N ILE A 292 1.98 -5.61 -2.69
CA ILE A 292 2.26 -6.47 -3.84
C ILE A 292 3.46 -7.38 -3.55
N LEU A 293 4.52 -6.86 -2.90
CA LEU A 293 5.63 -7.69 -2.45
C LEU A 293 5.18 -8.78 -1.48
N GLY A 294 4.30 -8.46 -0.52
CA GLY A 294 3.73 -9.44 0.39
C GLY A 294 3.01 -10.57 -0.34
N VAL A 295 2.13 -10.22 -1.29
CA VAL A 295 1.44 -11.21 -2.14
C VAL A 295 2.44 -12.06 -2.93
N LEU A 296 3.46 -11.44 -3.54
CA LEU A 296 4.48 -12.14 -4.31
C LEU A 296 5.36 -13.06 -3.45
N ILE A 297 5.73 -12.66 -2.24
CA ILE A 297 6.48 -13.52 -1.30
C ILE A 297 5.68 -14.77 -0.92
N LEU A 298 4.37 -14.63 -0.78
CA LEU A 298 3.50 -15.74 -0.38
C LEU A 298 3.17 -16.69 -1.53
N THR A 299 3.15 -16.18 -2.76
CA THR A 299 2.74 -16.93 -3.95
C THR A 299 3.91 -17.44 -4.80
N ALA A 300 5.09 -16.83 -4.69
CA ALA A 300 6.27 -17.29 -5.41
C ALA A 300 6.76 -18.62 -4.85
N ASP A 301 7.01 -19.58 -5.74
CA ASP A 301 7.75 -20.78 -5.38
C ASP A 301 9.16 -20.41 -4.90
N PRO A 302 9.67 -21.07 -3.86
CA PRO A 302 11.04 -20.88 -3.46
C PRO A 302 11.96 -21.19 -4.66
N PRO A 303 12.99 -20.37 -4.91
CA PRO A 303 13.88 -20.61 -6.03
C PRO A 303 14.51 -22.00 -5.91
N SER A 304 14.38 -22.81 -6.96
CA SER A 304 14.84 -24.22 -7.04
C SER A 304 16.33 -24.45 -6.76
N ARG A 305 17.11 -23.38 -6.55
CA ARG A 305 18.53 -23.46 -6.18
C ARG A 305 18.76 -23.66 -4.69
N LEU A 306 17.79 -23.33 -3.83
CA LEU A 306 17.89 -23.58 -2.38
C LEU A 306 17.75 -25.08 -2.03
N THR A 307 17.17 -25.87 -2.92
CA THR A 307 17.00 -27.33 -2.72
C THR A 307 18.19 -28.16 -3.18
N ALA A 308 19.22 -27.57 -3.78
CA ALA A 308 20.35 -28.30 -4.36
C ALA A 308 21.61 -28.34 -3.47
N SER A 309 21.58 -27.73 -2.28
CA SER A 309 22.74 -27.60 -1.39
C SER A 309 22.50 -28.15 0.02
N VAL A 310 21.54 -29.07 0.19
CA VAL A 310 21.33 -29.86 1.40
C VAL A 310 21.37 -31.33 1.01
#